data_AF-A0A670IIN6-F1
#
_entry.id   AF-A0A670IIN6-F1
#
_cell.length_a   1.000
_cell.length_b   1.000
_cell.length_c   1.000
_cell.angle_alpha   90.00
_cell.angle_beta   90.00
_cell.angle_gamma   90.00
#
_symmetry.space_group_name_H-M   'P 1'
#
loop_
_entity.id
_entity.type
_entity.pdbx_description
1 polymer ?
#
loop_
_entity_poly.entity_id
_entity_poly.type
_entity_poly.pdbx_seq_one_letter_code
_entity_poly.pdbx_strand_id
1 'polypeptide(L)'
;MDIFLCAFCQRALWDPVTVSCGHTFCRRCLGGDLPSKCRLCGGKSVLLGSRTVACNVLLCDLLEKCLDKGTQVARLKTDLQELLRSRDYRAALRSVQKGVALAPDDLTLRLCRSEVYVALQQYPDALEDLEVLCRQKPEESEVFFRKGKVLLEMGKQSEALLQFQHCLTLNPNFHAAQYETEKILTNDASPLPGTVMELKSDASQNLKGSNSGKELTALVSFEGEPLQDLMGRKEVWLGEDASDHSQAALSIPEWLRKKSNSGFSAEKERDFEEGASAAEAKSTQEHKPDFADLLSTSDLECSLCIRMFFEPVTTPCGHTFCKECLERCLDHRPNCPLCKQSLREYLRAGKYNTTLLLEELMMAVFPLQLADRKRIHQAEMAELSNLTKNIPIFVCTMSFPGIVCPLHVFEPRYRLMMRRCQETGTKMFGMCMYENGKSFADYGCMLEIQKIAFLPDGRSLVDTIGKRRFQVLRRGHRDGYHTADIEYLDDEKASPDGPVWCWWLISILPLDLTRKLTIFSETSLKARLTQLKHILNVILESRDYNS
;
A
#
# COMPACT_ATOMS: atom_id res chain seq x y z
N MET A 1 -7.06 -13.10 -15.92
CA MET A 1 -7.23 -13.27 -14.46
C MET A 1 -5.98 -13.78 -13.75
N ASP A 2 -5.03 -14.40 -14.46
CA ASP A 2 -3.84 -15.00 -13.85
C ASP A 2 -2.90 -14.01 -13.15
N ILE A 3 -3.01 -12.71 -13.48
CA ILE A 3 -2.20 -11.64 -12.87
C ILE A 3 -2.40 -11.54 -11.36
N PHE A 4 -3.60 -11.88 -10.87
CA PHE A 4 -3.93 -11.80 -9.45
C PHE A 4 -3.64 -13.10 -8.69
N LEU A 5 -2.94 -14.07 -9.28
CA LEU A 5 -2.62 -15.31 -8.59
C LEU A 5 -1.51 -15.11 -7.57
N CYS A 6 -1.71 -15.64 -6.37
CA CYS A 6 -0.66 -15.71 -5.37
C CYS A 6 0.35 -16.78 -5.79
N ALA A 7 1.62 -16.41 -5.88
CA ALA A 7 2.69 -17.34 -6.23
C ALA A 7 2.87 -18.52 -5.26
N PHE A 8 2.26 -18.48 -4.06
CA PHE A 8 2.33 -19.58 -3.10
C PHE A 8 1.15 -20.56 -3.23
N CYS A 9 -0.09 -20.09 -3.07
CA CYS A 9 -1.25 -20.97 -3.11
C CYS A 9 -1.80 -21.19 -4.53
N GLN A 10 -1.29 -20.47 -5.54
CA GLN A 10 -1.74 -20.53 -6.94
C GLN A 10 -3.24 -20.24 -7.12
N ARG A 11 -3.83 -19.52 -6.15
CA ARG A 11 -5.21 -19.03 -6.18
C ARG A 11 -5.20 -17.51 -6.26
N ALA A 12 -6.33 -16.92 -6.64
CA ALA A 12 -6.50 -15.47 -6.61
C ALA A 12 -6.15 -14.91 -5.22
N LEU A 13 -5.42 -13.80 -5.19
CA LEU A 13 -4.91 -13.17 -3.98
C LEU A 13 -6.06 -12.88 -3.00
N TRP A 14 -5.90 -13.35 -1.76
CA TRP A 14 -6.79 -13.09 -0.64
C TRP A 14 -6.07 -12.24 0.39
N ASP A 15 -6.64 -11.09 0.76
CA ASP A 15 -5.97 -10.10 1.61
C ASP A 15 -4.53 -9.86 1.14
N PRO A 16 -4.35 -9.27 -0.07
CA PRO A 16 -3.04 -9.08 -0.66
C PRO A 16 -2.15 -8.26 0.27
N VAL A 17 -0.97 -8.76 0.57
CA VAL A 17 0.06 -8.06 1.35
C VAL A 17 1.27 -7.87 0.45
N THR A 18 1.69 -6.62 0.30
CA THR A 18 2.94 -6.28 -0.38
C THR A 18 4.08 -6.24 0.64
N VAL A 19 5.09 -7.09 0.47
CA VAL A 19 6.27 -7.14 1.35
C VAL A 19 7.32 -6.11 0.94
N SER A 20 8.30 -5.84 1.81
CA SER A 20 9.29 -4.77 1.62
C SER A 20 10.11 -4.85 0.32
N CYS A 21 10.18 -6.00 -0.35
CA CYS A 21 10.83 -6.15 -1.65
C CYS A 21 9.90 -5.93 -2.87
N GLY A 22 8.64 -5.54 -2.66
CA GLY A 22 7.69 -5.23 -3.73
C GLY A 22 6.77 -6.38 -4.18
N HIS A 23 7.04 -7.61 -3.75
CA HIS A 23 6.21 -8.77 -4.09
C HIS A 23 4.93 -8.81 -3.24
N THR A 24 3.84 -9.33 -3.82
CA THR A 24 2.55 -9.44 -3.14
C THR A 24 2.15 -10.90 -2.93
N PHE A 25 1.66 -11.23 -1.73
CA PHE A 25 1.18 -12.56 -1.35
C PHE A 25 -0.15 -12.48 -0.62
N CYS A 26 -0.88 -13.59 -0.49
CA CYS A 26 -2.02 -13.62 0.44
C CYS A 26 -1.50 -13.49 1.88
N ARG A 27 -2.20 -12.74 2.73
CA ARG A 27 -1.89 -12.64 4.15
C ARG A 27 -1.72 -14.01 4.81
N ARG A 28 -2.64 -14.94 4.54
CA ARG A 28 -2.58 -16.32 5.06
C ARG A 28 -1.36 -17.11 4.56
N CYS A 29 -0.90 -16.84 3.35
CA CYS A 29 0.29 -17.51 2.79
C CYS A 29 1.60 -17.02 3.42
N LEU A 30 1.60 -15.81 3.98
CA LEU A 30 2.73 -15.30 4.75
C LEU A 30 2.75 -15.88 6.17
N GLY A 31 1.59 -16.19 6.75
CA GLY A 31 1.44 -16.69 8.12
C GLY A 31 1.13 -15.56 9.12
N GLY A 32 1.21 -15.88 10.42
CA GLY A 32 1.02 -14.90 11.50
C GLY A 32 2.16 -13.87 11.59
N ASP A 33 3.38 -14.31 11.29
CA ASP A 33 4.60 -13.49 11.25
C ASP A 33 5.13 -13.35 9.82
N LEU A 34 5.73 -12.19 9.52
CA LEU A 34 6.35 -11.97 8.22
C LEU A 34 7.60 -12.86 8.09
N PRO A 35 7.74 -13.68 7.03
CA PRO A 35 8.93 -14.51 6.85
C PRO A 35 10.17 -13.61 6.74
N SER A 36 11.33 -14.06 7.24
CA SER A 36 12.57 -13.25 7.22
C SER A 36 13.10 -12.93 5.81
N LYS A 37 12.69 -13.75 4.83
CA LYS A 37 13.03 -13.59 3.41
C LYS A 37 11.79 -13.75 2.53
N CYS A 38 11.75 -12.98 1.46
CA CYS A 38 10.79 -13.15 0.38
C CYS A 38 11.03 -14.50 -0.31
N ARG A 39 9.96 -15.26 -0.52
CA ARG A 39 10.04 -16.60 -1.13
C ARG A 39 10.26 -16.57 -2.66
N LEU A 40 10.11 -15.41 -3.29
CA LEU A 40 10.34 -15.23 -4.72
C LEU A 40 11.75 -14.73 -5.04
N CYS A 41 12.18 -13.63 -4.41
CA CYS A 41 13.49 -13.03 -4.70
C CYS A 41 14.57 -13.28 -3.63
N GLY A 42 14.23 -13.93 -2.51
CA GLY A 42 15.16 -14.13 -1.38
C GLY A 42 15.51 -12.86 -0.60
N GLY A 43 14.98 -11.70 -1.00
CA GLY A 43 15.23 -10.41 -0.36
C GLY A 43 14.70 -10.36 1.08
N LYS A 44 15.31 -9.54 1.93
CA LYS A 44 14.86 -9.39 3.32
C LYS A 44 13.45 -8.82 3.37
N SER A 45 12.59 -9.52 4.09
CA SER A 45 11.22 -9.12 4.37
C SER A 45 11.18 -8.57 5.79
N VAL A 46 10.96 -7.27 5.93
CA VAL A 46 10.99 -6.58 7.24
C VAL A 46 9.68 -5.82 7.41
N LEU A 47 9.04 -6.00 8.56
CA LEU A 47 7.96 -5.14 9.00
C LEU A 47 8.56 -3.81 9.48
N LEU A 48 8.37 -2.76 8.71
CA LEU A 48 8.88 -1.43 9.02
C LEU A 48 7.76 -0.62 9.69
N GLY A 49 7.86 -0.37 11.00
CA GLY A 49 6.96 0.52 11.73
C GLY A 49 5.58 -0.05 12.07
N SER A 50 5.31 -1.33 11.83
CA SER A 50 4.05 -1.99 12.21
C SER A 50 4.32 -3.34 12.88
N ARG A 51 3.56 -3.66 13.94
CA ARG A 51 3.56 -4.99 14.57
C ARG A 51 2.75 -6.01 13.78
N THR A 52 1.88 -5.55 12.90
CA THR A 52 0.99 -6.39 12.10
C THR A 52 1.17 -6.13 10.62
N VAL A 53 0.99 -7.19 9.84
CA VAL A 53 1.00 -7.14 8.39
C VAL A 53 -0.30 -6.47 7.91
N ALA A 54 -0.19 -5.34 7.20
CA ALA A 54 -1.34 -4.66 6.61
C ALA A 54 -1.58 -5.12 5.16
N CYS A 55 -2.84 -5.22 4.77
CA CYS A 55 -3.23 -5.52 3.39
C CYS A 55 -3.00 -4.29 2.50
N ASN A 56 -2.63 -4.50 1.25
CA ASN A 56 -2.56 -3.49 0.21
C ASN A 56 -3.99 -3.08 -0.17
N VAL A 57 -4.40 -1.90 0.30
CA VAL A 57 -5.76 -1.38 0.16
C VAL A 57 -6.17 -1.31 -1.32
N LEU A 58 -5.30 -0.76 -2.16
CA LEU A 58 -5.54 -0.62 -3.60
C LEU A 58 -5.76 -1.99 -4.26
N LEU A 59 -4.93 -2.98 -3.93
CA LEU A 59 -5.10 -4.32 -4.50
C LEU A 59 -6.36 -5.01 -3.99
N CYS A 60 -6.78 -4.77 -2.74
CA CYS A 60 -8.09 -5.24 -2.26
C CYS A 60 -9.21 -4.67 -3.13
N ASP A 61 -9.23 -3.36 -3.34
CA ASP A 61 -10.27 -2.68 -4.13
C ASP A 61 -10.30 -3.19 -5.59
N LEU A 62 -9.11 -3.36 -6.20
CA LEU A 62 -8.99 -3.90 -7.56
C LEU A 62 -9.47 -5.36 -7.66
N LEU A 63 -9.13 -6.20 -6.68
CA LEU A 63 -9.60 -7.59 -6.65
C LEU A 63 -11.13 -7.67 -6.53
N GLU A 64 -11.72 -6.81 -5.68
CA GLU A 64 -13.17 -6.72 -5.52
C GLU A 64 -13.87 -6.26 -6.79
N LYS A 65 -13.24 -5.37 -7.56
CA LYS A 65 -13.78 -4.90 -8.84
C LYS A 65 -13.64 -5.93 -9.96
N CYS A 66 -12.49 -6.63 -10.02
CA CYS A 66 -12.18 -7.52 -11.13
C CYS A 66 -12.78 -8.92 -11.01
N LEU A 67 -12.85 -9.49 -9.80
CA LEU A 67 -13.28 -10.89 -9.62
C LEU A 67 -14.77 -11.05 -9.91
N ASP A 68 -15.15 -12.18 -10.50
CA ASP A 68 -16.56 -12.49 -10.69
C ASP A 68 -17.26 -12.72 -9.34
N LYS A 69 -18.56 -12.40 -9.29
CA LYS A 69 -19.37 -12.50 -8.06
C LYS A 69 -19.31 -13.91 -7.43
N GLY A 70 -19.27 -14.96 -8.25
CA GLY A 70 -19.19 -16.34 -7.77
C GLY A 70 -17.89 -16.60 -7.00
N THR A 71 -16.75 -16.21 -7.58
CA THR A 71 -15.44 -16.29 -6.93
C THR A 71 -15.39 -15.44 -5.66
N GLN A 72 -15.96 -14.22 -5.68
CA GLN A 72 -16.03 -13.37 -4.49
C GLN A 72 -16.81 -14.04 -3.35
N VAL A 73 -17.99 -14.59 -3.64
CA VAL A 73 -18.86 -15.28 -2.68
C VAL A 73 -18.18 -16.53 -2.13
N ALA A 74 -17.58 -17.37 -2.99
CA ALA A 74 -16.88 -18.58 -2.57
C ALA A 74 -15.73 -18.26 -1.59
N ARG A 75 -15.00 -17.19 -1.89
CA ARG A 75 -13.93 -16.72 -1.02
C ARG A 75 -14.48 -16.17 0.32
N LEU A 76 -15.53 -15.34 0.30
CA LEU A 76 -16.19 -14.83 1.51
C LEU A 76 -16.70 -15.96 2.42
N LYS A 77 -17.26 -17.04 1.86
CA LYS A 77 -17.69 -18.22 2.63
C LYS A 77 -16.51 -18.89 3.36
N THR A 78 -15.37 -19.01 2.69
CA THR A 78 -14.15 -19.60 3.28
C THR A 78 -13.63 -18.75 4.43
N ASP A 79 -13.68 -17.43 4.28
CA ASP A 79 -13.27 -16.49 5.32
C ASP A 79 -14.23 -16.45 6.50
N LEU A 80 -15.54 -16.50 6.21
CA LEU A 80 -16.57 -16.57 7.23
C LEU A 80 -16.42 -17.81 8.10
N GLN A 81 -16.08 -18.97 7.50
CA GLN A 81 -15.75 -20.19 8.23
C GLN A 81 -14.64 -19.98 9.26
N GLU A 82 -13.56 -19.33 8.85
CA GLU A 82 -12.42 -19.08 9.74
C GLU A 82 -12.80 -18.12 10.87
N LEU A 83 -13.51 -17.03 10.57
CA LEU A 83 -13.96 -16.05 11.57
C LEU A 83 -14.91 -16.66 12.60
N LEU A 84 -15.79 -17.57 12.16
CA LEU A 84 -16.66 -18.34 13.03
C LEU A 84 -15.86 -19.28 13.93
N ARG A 85 -14.85 -19.98 13.39
CA ARG A 85 -13.94 -20.84 14.19
C ARG A 85 -13.12 -20.04 15.21
N SER A 86 -12.66 -18.84 14.85
CA SER A 86 -11.92 -17.96 15.74
C SER A 86 -12.80 -17.18 16.72
N ARG A 87 -14.13 -17.38 16.67
CA ARG A 87 -15.15 -16.66 17.48
C ARG A 87 -15.09 -15.14 17.35
N ASP A 88 -14.55 -14.60 16.25
CA ASP A 88 -14.61 -13.16 15.98
C ASP A 88 -15.92 -12.83 15.27
N TYR A 89 -17.01 -12.88 16.03
CA TYR A 89 -18.37 -12.69 15.51
C TYR A 89 -18.59 -11.28 14.94
N ARG A 90 -17.85 -10.26 15.39
CA ARG A 90 -17.95 -8.90 14.86
C ARG A 90 -17.35 -8.80 13.47
N ALA A 91 -16.19 -9.40 13.23
CA ALA A 91 -15.62 -9.48 11.88
C ALA A 91 -16.45 -10.40 10.98
N ALA A 92 -16.93 -11.53 11.52
CA ALA A 92 -17.83 -12.45 10.81
C ALA A 92 -19.08 -11.73 10.30
N LEU A 93 -19.70 -10.89 11.13
CA LEU A 93 -20.91 -10.14 10.76
C LEU A 93 -20.67 -9.22 9.55
N ARG A 94 -19.56 -8.47 9.55
CA ARG A 94 -19.20 -7.61 8.40
C ARG A 94 -18.98 -8.42 7.13
N SER A 95 -18.29 -9.56 7.26
CA SER A 95 -18.00 -10.45 6.12
C SER A 95 -19.28 -11.06 5.54
N VAL A 96 -20.17 -11.59 6.39
CA VAL A 96 -21.42 -12.22 5.92
C VAL A 96 -22.41 -11.20 5.37
N GLN A 97 -22.49 -9.99 5.94
CA GLN A 97 -23.30 -8.90 5.37
C GLN A 97 -22.85 -8.54 3.94
N LYS A 98 -21.54 -8.46 3.71
CA LYS A 98 -20.98 -8.27 2.36
C LYS A 98 -21.34 -9.44 1.44
N GLY A 99 -21.25 -10.67 1.93
CA GLY A 99 -21.64 -11.88 1.19
C GLY A 99 -23.10 -11.87 0.76
N VAL A 100 -24.02 -11.59 1.70
CA VAL A 100 -25.46 -11.53 1.42
C VAL A 100 -25.79 -10.38 0.47
N ALA A 101 -25.10 -9.24 0.54
CA ALA A 101 -25.28 -8.15 -0.43
C ALA A 101 -24.84 -8.56 -1.86
N LEU A 102 -23.79 -9.37 -1.99
CA LEU A 102 -23.28 -9.86 -3.28
C LEU A 102 -24.13 -10.98 -3.89
N ALA A 103 -24.62 -11.90 -3.05
CA ALA A 103 -25.51 -12.99 -3.43
C ALA A 103 -26.71 -13.07 -2.47
N PRO A 104 -27.75 -12.24 -2.70
CA PRO A 104 -28.93 -12.21 -1.83
C PRO A 104 -29.65 -13.55 -1.74
N ASP A 105 -29.63 -14.35 -2.81
CA ASP A 105 -30.35 -15.62 -2.89
C ASP A 105 -29.57 -16.80 -2.29
N ASP A 106 -28.34 -16.58 -1.81
CA ASP A 106 -27.53 -17.64 -1.21
C ASP A 106 -28.00 -17.94 0.22
N LEU A 107 -28.78 -19.02 0.34
CA LEU A 107 -29.33 -19.51 1.62
C LEU A 107 -28.25 -19.85 2.64
N THR A 108 -27.05 -20.27 2.18
CA THR A 108 -25.94 -20.62 3.08
C THR A 108 -25.43 -19.38 3.81
N LEU A 109 -25.29 -18.27 3.09
CA LEU A 109 -24.84 -17.00 3.67
C LEU A 109 -25.88 -16.42 4.65
N ARG A 110 -27.17 -16.54 4.33
CA ARG A 110 -28.25 -16.15 5.27
C ARG A 110 -28.25 -17.01 6.54
N LEU A 111 -28.08 -18.33 6.40
CA LEU A 111 -27.97 -19.23 7.54
C LEU A 111 -26.76 -18.89 8.41
N CYS A 112 -25.60 -18.63 7.80
CA CYS A 112 -24.42 -18.21 8.57
C CYS A 112 -24.63 -16.82 9.22
N ARG A 113 -25.39 -15.92 8.59
CA ARG A 113 -25.70 -14.61 9.18
C ARG A 113 -26.60 -14.74 10.40
N SER A 114 -27.61 -15.61 10.35
CA SER A 114 -28.45 -15.87 11.52
C SER A 114 -27.65 -16.50 12.67
N GLU A 115 -26.72 -17.43 12.39
CA GLU A 115 -25.79 -17.97 13.39
C GLU A 115 -24.93 -16.85 14.04
N VAL A 116 -24.38 -15.94 13.22
CA VAL A 116 -23.60 -14.81 13.73
C VAL A 116 -24.45 -13.88 14.60
N TYR A 117 -25.70 -13.60 14.20
CA TYR A 117 -26.62 -12.78 15.01
C TYR A 117 -26.97 -13.44 16.34
N VAL A 118 -27.19 -14.76 16.36
CA VAL A 118 -27.41 -15.51 17.61
C VAL A 118 -26.19 -15.39 18.52
N ALA A 119 -24.98 -15.57 18.00
CA ALA A 119 -23.75 -15.42 18.78
C ALA A 119 -23.54 -13.99 19.32
N LEU A 120 -24.09 -12.98 18.64
CA LEU A 120 -24.08 -11.58 19.07
C LEU A 120 -25.30 -11.17 19.92
N GLN A 121 -26.19 -12.12 20.27
CA GLN A 121 -27.44 -11.89 21.00
C GLN A 121 -28.43 -10.95 20.28
N GLN A 122 -28.32 -10.82 18.96
CA GLN A 122 -29.24 -10.07 18.11
C GLN A 122 -30.35 -10.99 17.60
N TYR A 123 -31.18 -11.50 18.52
CA TYR A 123 -32.19 -12.51 18.19
C TYR A 123 -33.28 -12.07 17.19
N PRO A 124 -33.78 -10.82 17.21
CA PRO A 124 -34.78 -10.38 16.23
C PRO A 124 -34.28 -10.44 14.79
N ASP A 125 -33.04 -10.00 14.54
CA ASP A 125 -32.42 -10.03 13.20
C ASP A 125 -32.17 -11.48 12.75
N ALA A 126 -31.79 -12.36 13.67
CA ALA A 126 -31.64 -13.79 13.39
C ALA A 126 -32.97 -14.46 13.00
N LEU A 127 -34.08 -14.08 13.65
CA LEU A 127 -35.40 -14.62 13.33
C LEU A 127 -35.88 -14.17 11.95
N GLU A 128 -35.61 -12.93 11.54
CA GLU A 128 -35.95 -12.46 10.20
C GLU A 128 -35.26 -13.30 9.12
N ASP A 129 -33.96 -13.57 9.28
CA ASP A 129 -33.21 -14.43 8.36
C ASP A 129 -33.73 -15.87 8.35
N LEU A 130 -34.04 -16.43 9.52
CA LEU A 130 -34.58 -17.79 9.64
C LEU A 130 -36.01 -17.91 9.07
N GLU A 131 -36.84 -16.87 9.19
CA GLU A 131 -38.16 -16.85 8.59
C GLU A 131 -38.11 -16.89 7.08
N VAL A 132 -37.18 -16.15 6.48
CA VAL A 132 -36.98 -16.19 5.03
C VAL A 132 -36.51 -17.59 4.61
N LEU A 133 -35.62 -18.23 5.37
CA LEU A 133 -35.18 -19.60 5.12
C LEU A 133 -36.35 -20.61 5.22
N CYS A 134 -37.21 -20.52 6.23
CA CYS A 134 -38.40 -21.37 6.36
C CYS A 134 -39.36 -21.22 5.17
N ARG A 135 -39.54 -20.00 4.65
CA ARG A 135 -40.40 -19.75 3.48
C ARG A 135 -39.80 -20.30 2.19
N GLN A 136 -38.47 -20.21 2.03
CA GLN A 136 -37.78 -20.66 0.82
C GLN A 136 -37.54 -22.17 0.80
N LYS A 137 -37.36 -22.79 1.97
CA LYS A 137 -37.17 -24.24 2.14
C LYS A 137 -38.11 -24.79 3.23
N PRO A 138 -39.39 -25.03 2.91
CA PRO A 138 -40.38 -25.52 3.88
C PRO A 138 -40.14 -26.98 4.33
N GLU A 139 -39.34 -27.76 3.59
CA GLU A 139 -39.06 -29.17 3.90
C GLU A 139 -37.79 -29.35 4.76
N GLU A 140 -37.02 -28.28 5.02
CA GLU A 140 -35.75 -28.35 5.72
C GLU A 140 -35.94 -28.30 7.25
N SER A 141 -35.97 -29.48 7.88
CA SER A 141 -36.18 -29.63 9.33
C SER A 141 -35.18 -28.84 10.20
N GLU A 142 -33.91 -28.72 9.76
CA GLU A 142 -32.84 -28.01 10.48
C GLU A 142 -33.15 -26.52 10.70
N VAL A 143 -33.80 -25.85 9.73
CA VAL A 143 -34.11 -24.41 9.83
C VAL A 143 -35.15 -24.16 10.93
N PHE A 144 -36.16 -25.03 11.03
CA PHE A 144 -37.18 -24.95 12.08
C PHE A 144 -36.61 -25.24 13.46
N PHE A 145 -35.71 -26.23 13.57
CA PHE A 145 -34.99 -26.48 14.81
C PHE A 145 -34.20 -25.25 15.27
N ARG A 146 -33.44 -24.63 14.37
CA ARG A 146 -32.69 -23.40 14.67
C ARG A 146 -33.60 -22.24 15.07
N LYS A 147 -34.72 -22.05 14.39
CA LYS A 147 -35.73 -21.04 14.76
C LYS A 147 -36.27 -21.29 16.17
N GLY A 148 -36.60 -22.54 16.50
CA GLY A 148 -37.02 -22.95 17.84
C GLY A 148 -35.96 -22.63 18.90
N LYS A 149 -34.68 -22.90 18.61
CA LYS A 149 -33.57 -22.56 19.50
C LYS A 149 -33.44 -21.06 19.76
N VAL A 150 -33.53 -20.23 18.72
CA VAL A 150 -33.52 -18.76 18.88
C VAL A 150 -34.69 -18.26 19.73
N LEU A 151 -35.89 -18.81 19.52
CA LEU A 151 -37.08 -18.46 20.31
C LEU A 151 -36.94 -18.88 21.79
N LEU A 152 -36.29 -20.02 22.04
CA LEU A 152 -36.01 -20.51 23.38
C LEU A 152 -35.03 -19.57 24.12
N GLU A 153 -33.96 -19.13 23.44
CA GLU A 153 -33.01 -18.13 23.97
C GLU A 153 -33.67 -16.76 24.25
N MET A 154 -34.74 -16.42 23.53
CA MET A 154 -35.56 -15.24 23.80
C MET A 154 -36.57 -15.42 24.95
N GLY A 155 -36.67 -16.61 25.55
CA GLY A 155 -37.64 -16.94 26.60
C GLY A 155 -39.06 -17.25 26.09
N LYS A 156 -39.25 -17.37 24.77
CA LYS A 156 -40.55 -17.69 24.14
C LYS A 156 -40.75 -19.19 24.01
N GLN A 157 -40.84 -19.89 25.13
CA GLN A 157 -40.91 -21.36 25.18
C GLN A 157 -42.08 -21.95 24.38
N SER A 158 -43.26 -21.33 24.44
CA SER A 158 -44.45 -21.82 23.72
C SER A 158 -44.29 -21.78 22.20
N GLU A 159 -43.73 -20.69 21.66
CA GLU A 159 -43.41 -20.57 20.24
C GLU A 159 -42.28 -21.52 19.82
N ALA A 160 -41.27 -21.71 20.69
CA ALA A 160 -40.16 -22.64 20.46
C ALA A 160 -40.64 -24.10 20.33
N LEU A 161 -41.52 -24.55 21.24
CA LEU A 161 -42.11 -25.89 21.19
C LEU A 161 -42.87 -26.14 19.88
N LEU A 162 -43.61 -25.16 19.38
CA LEU A 162 -44.30 -25.28 18.08
C LEU A 162 -43.30 -25.50 16.93
N GLN A 163 -42.16 -24.80 16.92
CA GLN A 163 -41.14 -24.98 15.89
C GLN A 163 -40.42 -26.32 16.01
N PHE A 164 -40.09 -26.76 17.23
CA PHE A 164 -39.49 -28.08 17.44
C PHE A 164 -40.43 -29.21 17.04
N GLN A 165 -41.72 -29.07 17.34
CA GLN A 165 -42.70 -30.04 16.91
C GLN A 165 -42.84 -30.06 15.39
N HIS A 166 -42.82 -28.90 14.73
CA HIS A 166 -42.82 -28.83 13.27
C HIS A 166 -41.58 -29.50 12.66
N CYS A 167 -40.40 -29.29 13.26
CA CYS A 167 -39.17 -30.00 12.90
C CYS A 167 -39.33 -31.52 13.01
N LEU A 168 -39.92 -32.02 14.11
CA LEU A 168 -40.15 -33.46 14.33
C LEU A 168 -41.22 -34.05 13.39
N THR A 169 -42.20 -33.26 12.96
CA THR A 169 -43.15 -33.67 11.92
C THR A 169 -42.45 -33.88 10.57
N LEU A 170 -41.47 -33.04 10.24
CA LEU A 170 -40.68 -33.14 9.01
C LEU A 170 -39.63 -34.27 9.09
N ASN A 171 -38.94 -34.38 10.22
CA ASN A 171 -37.94 -35.42 10.49
C ASN A 171 -38.16 -36.02 11.89
N PRO A 172 -38.89 -37.14 12.00
CA PRO A 172 -39.17 -37.80 13.28
C PRO A 172 -37.92 -38.25 14.05
N ASN A 173 -36.80 -38.49 13.36
CA ASN A 173 -35.54 -38.95 13.95
C ASN A 173 -34.58 -37.79 14.30
N PHE A 174 -35.04 -36.54 14.32
CA PHE A 174 -34.21 -35.40 14.65
C PHE A 174 -33.98 -35.32 16.18
N HIS A 175 -32.99 -36.06 16.66
CA HIS A 175 -32.72 -36.25 18.10
C HIS A 175 -32.52 -34.96 18.89
N ALA A 176 -31.89 -33.93 18.30
CA ALA A 176 -31.65 -32.66 18.99
C ALA A 176 -32.97 -31.92 19.31
N ALA A 177 -33.96 -31.97 18.42
CA ALA A 177 -35.29 -31.39 18.67
C ALA A 177 -36.09 -32.20 19.69
N GLN A 178 -35.95 -33.53 19.69
CA GLN A 178 -36.58 -34.40 20.70
C GLN A 178 -36.07 -34.05 22.11
N TYR A 179 -34.74 -33.97 22.25
CA TYR A 179 -34.09 -33.64 23.52
C TYR A 179 -34.52 -32.28 24.06
N GLU A 180 -34.50 -31.22 23.23
CA GLU A 180 -34.91 -29.88 23.67
C GLU A 180 -36.40 -29.81 24.02
N THR A 181 -37.25 -30.54 23.28
CA THR A 181 -38.69 -30.64 23.59
C THR A 181 -38.92 -31.34 24.93
N GLU A 182 -38.24 -32.46 25.19
CA GLU A 182 -38.34 -33.20 26.45
C GLU A 182 -37.81 -32.39 27.63
N LYS A 183 -36.71 -31.67 27.45
CA LYS A 183 -36.13 -30.77 28.46
C LYS A 183 -37.09 -29.65 28.86
N ILE A 184 -37.75 -29.00 27.90
CA ILE A 184 -38.75 -27.95 28.20
C ILE A 184 -39.94 -28.55 28.96
N LEU A 185 -40.42 -29.72 28.53
CA LEU A 185 -41.58 -30.39 29.12
C LEU A 185 -41.34 -30.94 30.53
N THR A 186 -40.08 -31.24 30.88
CA THR A 186 -39.71 -31.78 32.19
C THR A 186 -39.36 -30.68 33.20
N ASN A 187 -38.92 -29.50 32.74
CA ASN A 187 -38.56 -28.37 33.61
C ASN A 187 -39.76 -27.49 34.02
N ASP A 188 -40.84 -27.45 33.23
CA ASP A 188 -42.01 -26.59 33.52
C ASP A 188 -43.21 -27.39 34.08
N ALA A 189 -43.52 -27.15 35.36
CA ALA A 189 -44.79 -27.51 35.99
C ALA A 189 -45.90 -26.47 35.71
N SER A 190 -46.02 -26.02 34.46
CA SER A 190 -46.99 -24.99 34.01
C SER A 190 -47.84 -25.50 32.83
N PRO A 191 -49.11 -25.05 32.66
CA PRO A 191 -50.02 -25.62 31.67
C PRO A 191 -49.60 -25.22 30.25
N LEU A 192 -49.29 -26.22 29.44
CA LEU A 192 -49.04 -26.08 28.00
C LEU A 192 -50.31 -25.58 27.27
N PRO A 193 -50.19 -24.76 26.21
CA PRO A 193 -51.32 -24.39 25.36
C PRO A 193 -52.02 -25.65 24.81
N GLY A 194 -53.35 -25.66 24.76
CA GLY A 194 -54.16 -26.82 24.33
C GLY A 194 -53.78 -27.41 22.97
N THR A 195 -53.19 -26.60 22.09
CA THR A 195 -52.66 -27.00 20.78
C THR A 195 -51.53 -28.03 20.88
N VAL A 196 -50.74 -28.01 21.96
CA VAL A 196 -49.60 -28.93 22.19
C VAL A 196 -50.07 -30.27 22.82
N MET A 197 -51.24 -30.30 23.47
CA MET A 197 -51.82 -31.54 24.00
C MET A 197 -52.49 -32.39 22.90
N GLU A 198 -53.14 -31.78 21.91
CA GLU A 198 -53.72 -32.51 20.77
C GLU A 198 -52.67 -33.11 19.84
N LEU A 199 -51.45 -32.56 19.82
CA LEU A 199 -50.38 -33.05 18.94
C LEU A 199 -49.55 -34.20 19.54
N LYS A 200 -49.71 -34.51 20.84
CA LYS A 200 -49.13 -35.71 21.46
C LYS A 200 -49.80 -37.01 21.00
N SER A 201 -51.07 -36.97 20.58
CA SER A 201 -51.78 -38.18 20.10
C SER A 201 -51.41 -38.57 18.67
N ASP A 202 -50.97 -37.63 17.85
CA ASP A 202 -50.75 -37.86 16.41
C ASP A 202 -49.32 -38.30 16.08
N ALA A 203 -48.33 -37.92 16.90
CA ALA A 203 -46.92 -38.29 16.72
C ALA A 203 -46.63 -39.80 16.96
N SER A 204 -47.58 -40.54 17.54
CA SER A 204 -47.43 -41.99 17.81
C SER A 204 -47.81 -42.88 16.61
N GLN A 205 -48.29 -42.34 15.48
CA GLN A 205 -48.87 -43.17 14.40
C GLN A 205 -48.15 -43.15 13.04
N ASN A 206 -47.13 -42.33 12.79
CA ASN A 206 -46.46 -42.29 11.48
C ASN A 206 -44.94 -42.54 11.55
N LEU A 207 -44.57 -43.79 11.82
CA LEU A 207 -43.28 -44.36 11.44
C LEU A 207 -43.44 -45.12 10.12
N LYS A 208 -43.10 -44.46 9.00
CA LYS A 208 -42.44 -45.03 7.81
C LYS A 208 -42.48 -44.03 6.65
N GLY A 209 -41.31 -43.58 6.21
CA GLY A 209 -41.14 -42.86 4.96
C GLY A 209 -39.74 -42.31 4.84
N SER A 210 -38.90 -42.97 4.04
CA SER A 210 -37.57 -42.46 3.67
C SER A 210 -37.71 -41.22 2.80
N ASN A 211 -36.81 -40.24 2.93
CA ASN A 211 -36.09 -39.81 1.74
C ASN A 211 -34.79 -39.06 2.02
N SER A 212 -33.85 -39.35 1.14
CA SER A 212 -32.58 -38.65 0.93
C SER A 212 -32.83 -37.25 0.33
N GLY A 213 -32.49 -36.21 1.08
CA GLY A 213 -32.29 -34.85 0.59
C GLY A 213 -30.88 -34.41 0.93
N LYS A 214 -30.22 -33.66 0.03
CA LYS A 214 -28.92 -33.05 0.34
C LYS A 214 -29.12 -32.00 1.43
N GLU A 215 -28.71 -32.32 2.65
CA GLU A 215 -28.72 -31.41 3.81
C GLU A 215 -27.95 -30.13 3.51
N LEU A 216 -28.49 -29.00 3.96
CA LEU A 216 -27.71 -27.78 4.18
C LEU A 216 -26.70 -28.08 5.30
N THR A 217 -25.52 -28.53 4.93
CA THR A 217 -24.41 -28.66 5.88
C THR A 217 -24.03 -27.27 6.37
N ALA A 218 -24.23 -27.03 7.66
CA ALA A 218 -23.69 -25.87 8.34
C ALA A 218 -22.18 -25.83 8.12
N LEU A 219 -21.64 -24.66 7.83
CA LEU A 219 -20.20 -24.51 7.58
C LEU A 219 -19.37 -24.83 8.84
N VAL A 220 -20.01 -24.89 10.02
CA VAL A 220 -19.51 -25.40 11.30
C VAL A 220 -20.65 -26.11 12.04
N SER A 221 -20.43 -27.34 12.53
CA SER A 221 -21.35 -28.02 13.44
C SER A 221 -21.21 -27.39 14.84
N PHE A 222 -22.22 -26.62 15.27
CA PHE A 222 -22.31 -26.12 16.64
C PHE A 222 -22.98 -27.18 17.51
N GLU A 223 -22.20 -28.15 17.99
CA GLU A 223 -22.55 -28.85 19.22
C GLU A 223 -22.34 -27.84 20.36
N GLY A 224 -23.43 -27.18 20.77
CA GLY A 224 -23.41 -26.28 21.91
C GLY A 224 -23.31 -27.10 23.18
N GLU A 225 -22.13 -27.16 23.79
CA GLU A 225 -22.04 -27.50 25.21
C GLU A 225 -22.82 -26.46 26.04
N PRO A 226 -23.57 -26.89 27.06
CA PRO A 226 -24.33 -25.98 27.91
C PRO A 226 -23.38 -25.04 28.66
N LEU A 227 -23.68 -23.75 28.59
CA LEU A 227 -22.95 -22.66 29.24
C LEU A 227 -23.28 -22.63 30.74
N GLN A 228 -22.80 -23.62 31.48
CA GLN A 228 -23.00 -23.70 32.93
C GLN A 228 -21.83 -24.38 33.64
N ASP A 229 -20.60 -23.92 33.38
CA ASP A 229 -19.46 -24.12 34.29
C ASP A 229 -18.28 -23.20 33.90
N LEU A 230 -18.40 -21.92 34.22
CA LEU A 230 -17.30 -20.96 34.12
C LEU A 230 -17.35 -19.95 35.27
N MET A 231 -17.44 -20.49 36.50
CA MET A 231 -16.95 -19.78 37.68
C MET A 231 -16.06 -20.72 38.49
N GLY A 232 -14.75 -20.60 38.22
CA GLY A 232 -13.72 -21.03 39.14
C GLY A 232 -12.92 -22.25 38.68
N ARG A 233 -11.73 -22.01 38.10
CA ARG A 233 -10.53 -22.75 38.50
C ARG A 233 -9.25 -22.03 38.08
N LYS A 234 -8.34 -21.99 39.05
CA LYS A 234 -7.01 -21.38 39.06
C LYS A 234 -6.09 -21.96 37.99
N GLU A 235 -5.23 -21.08 37.50
CA GLU A 235 -3.99 -21.39 36.79
C GLU A 235 -3.15 -22.44 37.52
N VAL A 236 -2.66 -23.42 36.77
CA VAL A 236 -1.42 -24.15 37.07
C VAL A 236 -0.68 -24.38 35.75
N TRP A 237 0.55 -23.89 35.70
CA TRP A 237 1.53 -24.04 34.62
C TRP A 237 2.30 -25.35 34.75
N LEU A 238 2.41 -26.11 33.65
CA LEU A 238 3.48 -27.05 33.26
C LEU A 238 3.26 -27.30 31.74
N GLY A 239 4.19 -27.27 30.79
CA GLY A 239 5.66 -27.39 30.76
C GLY A 239 6.02 -28.41 29.66
N GLU A 240 6.79 -27.98 28.65
CA GLU A 240 7.64 -28.81 27.73
C GLU A 240 6.90 -29.75 26.73
N ASP A 241 7.38 -30.15 25.55
CA ASP A 241 8.53 -29.83 24.69
C ASP A 241 8.31 -30.52 23.32
N ALA A 242 9.03 -30.08 22.29
CA ALA A 242 9.52 -30.87 21.13
C ALA A 242 8.48 -31.50 20.16
N SER A 243 8.72 -31.75 18.86
CA SER A 243 9.78 -31.47 17.89
C SER A 243 9.34 -32.06 16.54
N ASP A 244 9.75 -31.41 15.46
CA ASP A 244 10.25 -31.97 14.19
C ASP A 244 9.36 -32.64 13.13
N HIS A 245 9.91 -32.55 11.89
CA HIS A 245 9.53 -33.16 10.61
C HIS A 245 8.46 -32.39 9.78
N SER A 246 8.63 -32.13 8.49
CA SER A 246 9.63 -32.54 7.50
C SER A 246 9.49 -31.69 6.24
N GLN A 247 10.61 -31.53 5.55
CA GLN A 247 10.76 -30.90 4.24
C GLN A 247 9.91 -31.60 3.16
N ALA A 248 9.30 -30.81 2.28
CA ALA A 248 8.97 -31.24 0.92
C ALA A 248 9.26 -30.07 -0.02
N ALA A 249 10.35 -30.18 -0.76
CA ALA A 249 10.71 -29.28 -1.85
C ALA A 249 9.69 -29.45 -2.98
N LEU A 250 9.11 -28.34 -3.44
CA LEU A 250 8.26 -28.31 -4.63
C LEU A 250 8.91 -27.41 -5.68
N SER A 251 9.07 -28.01 -6.85
CA SER A 251 9.72 -27.55 -8.06
C SER A 251 9.10 -26.27 -8.63
N ILE A 252 9.98 -25.34 -9.04
CA ILE A 252 9.65 -24.07 -9.69
C ILE A 252 9.21 -24.33 -11.16
N PRO A 253 8.11 -23.74 -11.64
CA PRO A 253 7.69 -23.82 -13.05
C PRO A 253 8.68 -23.16 -14.03
N GLU A 254 8.87 -23.78 -15.21
CA GLU A 254 9.90 -23.43 -16.20
C GLU A 254 9.83 -22.01 -16.80
N TRP A 255 8.70 -21.30 -16.68
CA TRP A 255 8.58 -19.93 -17.21
C TRP A 255 9.37 -18.89 -16.40
N LEU A 256 9.80 -19.23 -15.18
CA LEU A 256 10.65 -18.38 -14.33
C LEU A 256 12.13 -18.37 -14.73
N ARG A 257 12.55 -19.19 -15.71
CA ARG A 257 13.98 -19.47 -16.00
C ARG A 257 14.60 -18.64 -17.13
N LYS A 258 13.84 -17.80 -17.84
CA LYS A 258 14.37 -17.00 -18.97
C LYS A 258 14.09 -15.51 -18.80
N LYS A 259 15.06 -14.80 -18.21
CA LYS A 259 15.40 -13.42 -18.56
C LYS A 259 16.82 -13.12 -18.07
N SER A 260 17.79 -13.62 -18.84
CA SER A 260 19.14 -13.07 -18.86
C SER A 260 19.56 -12.92 -20.32
N ASN A 261 19.85 -11.67 -20.68
CA ASN A 261 20.61 -11.19 -21.82
C ASN A 261 19.91 -10.81 -23.15
N SER A 262 20.35 -9.63 -23.63
CA SER A 262 20.22 -9.02 -24.96
C SER A 262 18.81 -8.57 -25.37
N GLY A 263 18.59 -7.48 -26.09
CA GLY A 263 19.46 -6.56 -26.82
C GLY A 263 18.54 -5.74 -27.74
N PHE A 264 18.86 -4.47 -27.90
CA PHE A 264 18.11 -3.45 -28.65
C PHE A 264 18.05 -3.77 -30.16
N SER A 265 16.91 -3.53 -30.81
CA SER A 265 16.85 -3.05 -32.21
C SER A 265 15.45 -2.57 -32.61
N ALA A 266 15.43 -1.61 -33.53
CA ALA A 266 14.38 -0.65 -33.83
C ALA A 266 13.45 -1.04 -35.00
N GLU A 267 12.48 -0.13 -35.24
CA GLU A 267 11.65 0.06 -36.45
C GLU A 267 10.41 -0.85 -36.57
N LYS A 268 9.23 -0.40 -37.01
CA LYS A 268 8.90 0.71 -37.92
C LYS A 268 7.41 1.07 -37.81
N GLU A 269 7.11 2.36 -37.79
CA GLU A 269 5.77 2.95 -37.94
C GLU A 269 5.19 2.66 -39.33
N ARG A 270 3.87 2.46 -39.40
CA ARG A 270 3.07 2.66 -40.61
C ARG A 270 1.70 3.20 -40.21
N ASP A 271 1.48 4.46 -40.56
CA ASP A 271 0.18 5.13 -40.61
C ASP A 271 -0.75 4.46 -41.62
N PHE A 272 -2.06 4.47 -41.34
CA PHE A 272 -3.09 4.59 -42.37
C PHE A 272 -4.39 5.12 -41.74
N GLU A 273 -4.84 6.27 -42.25
CA GLU A 273 -6.15 6.88 -42.02
C GLU A 273 -7.25 6.25 -42.88
N GLU A 274 -8.47 6.64 -42.51
CA GLU A 274 -9.74 6.60 -43.24
C GLU A 274 -10.61 5.34 -43.15
N GLY A 275 -11.85 5.58 -42.77
CA GLY A 275 -12.88 4.57 -42.59
C GLY A 275 -13.89 4.51 -43.73
N ALA A 276 -14.83 3.58 -43.58
CA ALA A 276 -16.18 3.63 -44.11
C ALA A 276 -16.96 2.43 -43.57
N SER A 277 -18.26 2.62 -43.42
CA SER A 277 -19.27 1.71 -42.90
C SER A 277 -19.35 0.36 -43.60
N ALA A 278 -19.68 -0.69 -42.85
CA ALA A 278 -20.61 -1.72 -43.31
C ALA A 278 -21.25 -2.41 -42.09
N ALA A 279 -22.57 -2.38 -42.04
CA ALA A 279 -23.38 -3.11 -41.08
C ALA A 279 -23.39 -4.59 -41.45
N GLU A 280 -22.89 -5.44 -40.55
CA GLU A 280 -23.12 -6.88 -40.61
C GLU A 280 -23.63 -7.39 -39.26
N ALA A 281 -24.79 -8.02 -39.33
CA ALA A 281 -25.53 -8.60 -38.23
C ALA A 281 -24.67 -9.61 -37.45
N LYS A 282 -24.59 -9.44 -36.12
CA LYS A 282 -24.04 -10.45 -35.23
C LYS A 282 -25.03 -10.75 -34.10
N SER A 283 -25.57 -11.96 -34.20
CA SER A 283 -25.77 -12.92 -33.11
C SER A 283 -25.43 -12.36 -31.72
N THR A 284 -26.45 -12.25 -30.86
CA THR A 284 -26.31 -12.02 -29.43
C THR A 284 -25.62 -13.23 -28.77
N GLN A 285 -24.30 -13.29 -28.88
CA GLN A 285 -23.47 -13.96 -27.89
C GLN A 285 -23.22 -12.95 -26.77
N GLU A 286 -23.63 -13.28 -25.54
CA GLU A 286 -23.23 -12.54 -24.34
C GLU A 286 -21.70 -12.56 -24.25
N HIS A 287 -21.07 -11.48 -24.72
CA HIS A 287 -19.63 -11.29 -24.60
C HIS A 287 -19.33 -11.04 -23.13
N LYS A 288 -18.77 -12.05 -22.44
CA LYS A 288 -18.22 -11.85 -21.10
C LYS A 288 -17.18 -10.73 -21.21
N PRO A 289 -17.28 -9.64 -20.42
CA PRO A 289 -16.37 -8.51 -20.54
C PRO A 289 -14.94 -9.00 -20.36
N ASP A 290 -14.03 -8.51 -21.19
CA ASP A 290 -12.62 -8.82 -21.03
C ASP A 290 -12.13 -8.21 -19.71
N PHE A 291 -11.09 -8.80 -19.12
CA PHE A 291 -10.52 -8.34 -17.85
C PHE A 291 -10.11 -6.85 -17.91
N ALA A 292 -9.68 -6.37 -19.08
CA ALA A 292 -9.34 -4.97 -19.31
C ALA A 292 -10.55 -4.02 -19.26
N ASP A 293 -11.75 -4.50 -19.57
CA ASP A 293 -12.98 -3.69 -19.60
C ASP A 293 -13.52 -3.38 -18.19
N LEU A 294 -13.09 -4.14 -17.18
CA LEU A 294 -13.52 -3.97 -15.79
C LEU A 294 -12.75 -2.87 -15.06
N LEU A 295 -11.60 -2.45 -15.59
CA LEU A 295 -10.74 -1.45 -14.99
C LEU A 295 -10.77 -0.16 -15.80
N SER A 296 -10.67 0.96 -15.11
CA SER A 296 -10.44 2.27 -15.70
C SER A 296 -9.11 2.83 -15.21
N THR A 297 -8.55 3.79 -15.96
CA THR A 297 -7.31 4.47 -15.58
C THR A 297 -7.40 5.12 -14.19
N SER A 298 -8.60 5.55 -13.80
CA SER A 298 -8.90 6.14 -12.48
C SER A 298 -8.67 5.20 -11.31
N ASP A 299 -8.80 3.88 -11.52
CA ASP A 299 -8.54 2.90 -10.47
C ASP A 299 -7.05 2.80 -10.13
N LEU A 300 -6.17 3.30 -11.01
CA LEU A 300 -4.72 3.23 -10.89
C LEU A 300 -4.11 4.63 -10.77
N GLU A 301 -4.83 5.55 -10.16
CA GLU A 301 -4.38 6.91 -9.88
C GLU A 301 -3.77 7.07 -8.48
N CYS A 302 -2.67 7.82 -8.43
CA CYS A 302 -2.05 8.20 -7.18
C CYS A 302 -2.83 9.33 -6.52
N SER A 303 -3.23 9.15 -5.26
CA SER A 303 -3.98 10.16 -4.48
C SER A 303 -3.22 11.46 -4.21
N LEU A 304 -1.92 11.52 -4.52
CA LEU A 304 -1.07 12.71 -4.31
C LEU A 304 -0.89 13.54 -5.57
N CYS A 305 -0.72 12.91 -6.72
CA CYS A 305 -0.53 13.63 -7.99
C CYS A 305 -1.72 13.54 -8.94
N ILE A 306 -2.74 12.74 -8.61
CA ILE A 306 -3.98 12.58 -9.39
C ILE A 306 -3.66 12.24 -10.86
N ARG A 307 -2.67 11.38 -11.03
CA ARG A 307 -2.23 10.81 -12.31
C ARG A 307 -2.05 9.32 -12.10
N MET A 308 -2.06 8.56 -13.19
CA MET A 308 -1.68 7.16 -13.18
C MET A 308 -0.36 6.95 -12.42
N PHE A 309 -0.29 5.90 -11.60
CA PHE A 309 0.89 5.59 -10.81
C PHE A 309 2.16 5.55 -11.68
N PHE A 310 3.28 5.93 -11.08
CA PHE A 310 4.61 5.78 -11.65
C PHE A 310 5.53 5.31 -10.54
N GLU A 311 6.17 4.16 -10.74
CA GLU A 311 6.84 3.41 -9.67
C GLU A 311 5.97 3.31 -8.40
N PRO A 312 4.81 2.62 -8.45
CA PRO A 312 3.91 2.51 -7.31
C PRO A 312 4.61 1.85 -6.13
N VAL A 313 4.58 2.46 -4.95
CA VAL A 313 5.14 1.90 -3.71
C VAL A 313 4.05 1.77 -2.67
N THR A 314 3.95 0.59 -2.07
CA THR A 314 3.00 0.33 -0.97
C THR A 314 3.70 0.50 0.37
N THR A 315 3.12 1.37 1.19
CA THR A 315 3.59 1.65 2.55
C THR A 315 3.26 0.50 3.51
N PRO A 316 3.96 0.38 4.66
CA PRO A 316 3.66 -0.65 5.67
C PRO A 316 2.23 -0.63 6.23
N CYS A 317 1.52 0.49 6.09
CA CYS A 317 0.10 0.61 6.46
C CYS A 317 -0.87 0.24 5.32
N GLY A 318 -0.36 -0.31 4.21
CA GLY A 318 -1.17 -0.83 3.10
C GLY A 318 -1.53 0.19 2.00
N HIS A 319 -1.21 1.46 2.17
CA HIS A 319 -1.55 2.50 1.19
C HIS A 319 -0.48 2.64 0.11
N THR A 320 -0.90 2.88 -1.13
CA THR A 320 0.00 2.93 -2.31
C THR A 320 0.09 4.34 -2.90
N PHE A 321 1.30 4.76 -3.26
CA PHE A 321 1.62 6.08 -3.82
C PHE A 321 2.64 5.94 -4.96
N CYS A 322 2.80 6.94 -5.83
CA CYS A 322 4.03 7.03 -6.63
C CYS A 322 5.23 7.22 -5.68
N LYS A 323 6.35 6.56 -5.97
CA LYS A 323 7.58 6.65 -5.16
C LYS A 323 7.98 8.09 -4.85
N GLU A 324 8.18 8.92 -5.89
CA GLU A 324 8.55 10.32 -5.72
C GLU A 324 7.52 11.13 -4.92
N CYS A 325 6.22 10.84 -5.09
CA CYS A 325 5.17 11.56 -4.38
C CYS A 325 5.23 11.26 -2.88
N LEU A 326 5.41 9.98 -2.52
CA LEU A 326 5.59 9.58 -1.14
C LEU A 326 6.85 10.21 -0.53
N GLU A 327 7.98 10.14 -1.23
CA GLU A 327 9.24 10.70 -0.74
C GLU A 327 9.15 12.21 -0.48
N ARG A 328 8.51 12.97 -1.39
CA ARG A 328 8.22 14.40 -1.19
C ARG A 328 7.37 14.65 0.05
N CYS A 329 6.34 13.84 0.29
CA CYS A 329 5.52 13.97 1.51
C CYS A 329 6.32 13.66 2.77
N LEU A 330 7.14 12.61 2.74
CA LEU A 330 8.00 12.20 3.85
C LEU A 330 9.08 13.25 4.17
N ASP A 331 9.44 14.10 3.20
CA ASP A 331 10.34 15.22 3.48
C ASP A 331 9.73 16.21 4.48
N HIS A 332 8.40 16.37 4.52
CA HIS A 332 7.76 17.30 5.45
C HIS A 332 7.28 16.61 6.73
N ARG A 333 6.63 15.45 6.62
CA ARG A 333 6.09 14.71 7.77
C ARG A 333 6.23 13.20 7.57
N PRO A 334 6.82 12.45 8.54
CA PRO A 334 7.03 11.01 8.43
C PRO A 334 5.76 10.22 8.79
N ASN A 335 4.63 10.55 8.16
CA ASN A 335 3.33 9.93 8.36
C ASN A 335 2.70 9.60 7.01
N CYS A 336 1.90 8.53 6.95
CA CYS A 336 1.14 8.21 5.75
C CYS A 336 0.17 9.38 5.41
N PRO A 337 0.16 9.88 4.15
CA PRO A 337 -0.73 10.95 3.75
C PRO A 337 -2.22 10.64 3.95
N LEU A 338 -2.60 9.36 3.81
CA LEU A 338 -3.99 8.89 3.91
C LEU A 338 -4.40 8.58 5.36
N CYS A 339 -3.81 7.56 5.98
CA CYS A 339 -4.23 7.09 7.31
C CYS A 339 -3.49 7.73 8.50
N LYS A 340 -2.52 8.62 8.25
CA LYS A 340 -1.70 9.30 9.29
C LYS A 340 -0.82 8.41 10.17
N GLN A 341 -0.81 7.09 9.96
CA GLN A 341 0.10 6.17 10.64
C GLN A 341 1.56 6.61 10.47
N SER A 342 2.38 6.46 11.51
CA SER A 342 3.79 6.85 11.46
C SER A 342 4.58 5.95 10.49
N LEU A 343 5.39 6.57 9.65
CA LEU A 343 6.29 5.93 8.68
C LEU A 343 7.76 6.17 9.03
N ARG A 344 8.10 6.52 10.27
CA ARG A 344 9.48 6.86 10.68
C ARG A 344 10.49 5.74 10.44
N GLU A 345 10.12 4.49 10.75
CA GLU A 345 10.98 3.33 10.50
C GLU A 345 11.13 3.04 9.01
N TYR A 346 10.05 3.25 8.25
CA TYR A 346 10.05 3.13 6.79
C TYR A 346 10.98 4.17 6.14
N LEU A 347 10.90 5.42 6.60
CA LEU A 347 11.79 6.52 6.21
C LEU A 347 13.26 6.20 6.56
N ARG A 348 13.52 5.72 7.78
CA ARG A 348 14.86 5.32 8.23
C ARG A 348 15.47 4.22 7.37
N ALA A 349 14.66 3.28 6.88
CA ALA A 349 15.14 2.22 6.00
C ALA A 349 15.56 2.75 4.62
N GLY A 350 14.97 3.86 4.16
CA GLY A 350 15.36 4.55 2.93
C GLY A 350 15.21 3.72 1.65
N LYS A 351 14.40 2.66 1.67
CA LYS A 351 14.20 1.73 0.55
C LYS A 351 12.72 1.58 0.26
N TYR A 352 12.28 2.19 -0.83
CA TYR A 352 10.89 2.19 -1.29
C TYR A 352 10.80 1.37 -2.58
N ASN A 353 10.63 0.04 -2.43
CA ASN A 353 10.58 -0.85 -3.58
C ASN A 353 9.20 -0.80 -4.24
N THR A 354 9.19 -0.82 -5.57
CA THR A 354 7.98 -0.82 -6.38
C THR A 354 7.14 -2.05 -6.10
N THR A 355 5.83 -1.88 -5.96
CA THR A 355 4.83 -2.94 -5.89
C THR A 355 4.71 -3.59 -7.26
N LEU A 356 5.43 -4.69 -7.45
CA LEU A 356 5.65 -5.32 -8.76
C LEU A 356 4.34 -5.74 -9.43
N LEU A 357 3.39 -6.26 -8.65
CA LEU A 357 2.09 -6.67 -9.17
C LEU A 357 1.30 -5.49 -9.77
N LEU A 358 1.41 -4.28 -9.21
CA LEU A 358 0.74 -3.11 -9.78
C LEU A 358 1.42 -2.65 -11.07
N GLU A 359 2.75 -2.73 -11.14
CA GLU A 359 3.48 -2.43 -12.36
C GLU A 359 3.14 -3.42 -13.49
N GLU A 360 3.08 -4.71 -13.18
CA GLU A 360 2.64 -5.76 -14.11
C GLU A 360 1.20 -5.54 -14.58
N LEU A 361 0.29 -5.23 -13.64
CA LEU A 361 -1.11 -4.93 -13.95
C LEU A 361 -1.24 -3.72 -14.89
N MET A 362 -0.57 -2.61 -14.58
CA MET A 362 -0.58 -1.42 -15.41
C MET A 362 0.00 -1.68 -16.80
N MET A 363 1.06 -2.48 -16.89
CA MET A 363 1.67 -2.86 -18.17
C MET A 363 0.76 -3.76 -19.00
N ALA A 364 0.02 -4.67 -18.36
CA ALA A 364 -0.88 -5.59 -19.04
C ALA A 364 -2.17 -4.91 -19.50
N VAL A 365 -2.75 -4.01 -18.69
CA VAL A 365 -4.07 -3.41 -18.94
C VAL A 365 -3.99 -2.05 -19.62
N PHE A 366 -3.00 -1.21 -19.27
CA PHE A 366 -2.88 0.16 -19.76
C PHE A 366 -1.47 0.50 -20.29
N PRO A 367 -0.93 -0.28 -21.25
CA PRO A 367 0.44 -0.10 -21.72
C PRO A 367 0.70 1.28 -22.35
N LEU A 368 -0.26 1.82 -23.10
CA LEU A 368 -0.13 3.12 -23.76
C LEU A 368 -0.08 4.26 -22.74
N GLN A 369 -1.00 4.25 -21.75
CA GLN A 369 -1.07 5.26 -20.71
C GLN A 369 0.17 5.21 -19.80
N LEU A 370 0.68 4.02 -19.50
CA LEU A 370 1.93 3.86 -18.77
C LEU A 370 3.13 4.36 -19.58
N ALA A 371 3.15 4.13 -20.90
CA ALA A 371 4.19 4.66 -21.78
C ALA A 371 4.17 6.19 -21.85
N ASP A 372 2.99 6.80 -21.96
CA ASP A 372 2.84 8.26 -21.90
C ASP A 372 3.26 8.82 -20.53
N ARG A 373 2.89 8.14 -19.44
CA ARG A 373 3.29 8.52 -18.09
C ARG A 373 4.83 8.48 -17.92
N LYS A 374 5.49 7.48 -18.51
CA LYS A 374 6.96 7.36 -18.60
C LYS A 374 7.56 8.50 -19.43
N ARG A 375 6.99 8.81 -20.59
CA ARG A 375 7.44 9.89 -21.48
C ARG A 375 7.37 11.26 -20.78
N ILE A 376 6.25 11.56 -20.11
CA ILE A 376 6.08 12.81 -19.35
C ILE A 376 7.14 12.92 -18.26
N HIS A 377 7.35 11.86 -17.47
CA HIS A 377 8.38 11.86 -16.43
C HIS A 377 9.79 12.08 -17.00
N GLN A 378 10.13 11.41 -18.10
CA GLN A 378 11.42 11.60 -18.77
C GLN A 378 11.62 13.04 -19.27
N ALA A 379 10.57 13.65 -19.84
CA ALA A 379 10.62 15.05 -20.26
C ALA A 379 10.80 16.01 -19.07
N GLU A 380 10.08 15.80 -17.97
CA GLU A 380 10.23 16.56 -16.72
C GLU A 380 11.66 16.43 -16.14
N MET A 381 12.25 15.23 -16.18
CA MET A 381 13.62 15.00 -15.72
C MET A 381 14.67 15.62 -16.65
N ALA A 382 14.44 15.56 -17.97
CA ALA A 382 15.32 16.19 -18.95
C ALA A 382 15.36 17.71 -18.78
N GLU A 383 14.22 18.35 -18.51
CA GLU A 383 14.15 19.79 -18.20
C GLU A 383 14.96 20.14 -16.94
N LEU A 384 14.83 19.33 -15.88
CA LEU A 384 15.56 19.50 -14.62
C LEU A 384 17.06 19.22 -14.72
N SER A 385 17.50 18.50 -15.76
CA SER A 385 18.92 18.20 -15.99
C SER A 385 19.68 19.36 -16.67
N ASN A 386 18.97 20.42 -17.09
CA ASN A 386 19.59 21.57 -17.73
C ASN A 386 20.52 22.32 -16.75
N LEU A 387 21.77 22.54 -17.16
CA LEU A 387 22.80 23.18 -16.34
C LEU A 387 22.95 24.69 -16.56
N THR A 388 22.05 25.31 -17.32
CA THR A 388 22.03 26.76 -17.56
C THR A 388 20.66 27.40 -17.33
N LYS A 389 19.57 26.64 -17.44
CA LYS A 389 18.21 27.11 -17.19
C LYS A 389 17.61 26.44 -15.97
N ASN A 390 16.89 27.23 -15.17
CA ASN A 390 16.21 26.77 -13.95
C ASN A 390 17.08 25.94 -13.01
N ILE A 391 18.39 26.21 -12.95
CA ILE A 391 19.30 25.46 -12.10
C ILE A 391 18.89 25.63 -10.63
N PRO A 392 18.95 24.58 -9.79
CA PRO A 392 18.66 24.70 -8.38
C PRO A 392 19.72 25.55 -7.67
N ILE A 393 19.28 26.54 -6.88
CA ILE A 393 20.14 27.44 -6.11
C ILE A 393 20.03 27.15 -4.61
N PHE A 394 21.14 26.73 -4.02
CA PHE A 394 21.35 26.65 -2.58
C PHE A 394 21.83 28.02 -2.08
N VAL A 395 21.05 28.67 -1.21
CA VAL A 395 21.40 30.00 -0.70
C VAL A 395 22.08 29.85 0.65
N CYS A 396 23.39 30.10 0.69
CA CYS A 396 24.20 29.90 1.90
C CYS A 396 25.44 30.83 1.90
N THR A 397 26.63 30.26 2.06
CA THR A 397 27.91 30.97 2.00
C THR A 397 28.45 31.04 0.57
N MET A 398 29.52 31.80 0.35
CA MET A 398 30.24 31.77 -0.92
C MET A 398 31.03 30.47 -1.07
N SER A 399 30.91 29.82 -2.22
CA SER A 399 31.78 28.72 -2.67
C SER A 399 32.67 29.17 -3.82
N PHE A 400 33.79 28.47 -4.00
CA PHE A 400 34.78 28.82 -5.01
C PHE A 400 35.20 27.61 -5.86
N PRO A 401 35.59 27.84 -7.12
CA PRO A 401 36.14 26.79 -7.99
C PRO A 401 37.33 26.06 -7.36
N GLY A 402 37.29 24.72 -7.40
CA GLY A 402 38.31 23.82 -6.88
C GLY A 402 38.33 23.65 -5.35
N ILE A 403 37.47 24.36 -4.61
CA ILE A 403 37.40 24.27 -3.14
C ILE A 403 36.27 23.32 -2.73
N VAL A 404 36.56 22.44 -1.78
CA VAL A 404 35.57 21.53 -1.18
C VAL A 404 34.64 22.28 -0.23
N CYS A 405 33.35 21.95 -0.26
CA CYS A 405 32.33 22.56 0.58
C CYS A 405 31.40 21.47 1.14
N PRO A 406 31.67 20.95 2.36
CA PRO A 406 30.77 20.01 3.01
C PRO A 406 29.52 20.74 3.51
N LEU A 407 28.34 20.17 3.24
CA LEU A 407 27.04 20.75 3.59
C LEU A 407 26.22 19.78 4.43
N HIS A 408 25.58 20.31 5.46
CA HIS A 408 24.54 19.60 6.22
C HIS A 408 23.16 20.12 5.81
N VAL A 409 22.44 19.34 5.02
CA VAL A 409 21.14 19.70 4.47
C VAL A 409 20.04 19.12 5.35
N PHE A 410 19.32 20.00 6.06
CA PHE A 410 18.22 19.60 6.93
C PHE A 410 16.85 20.13 6.49
N GLU A 411 16.81 21.28 5.82
CA GLU A 411 15.54 21.87 5.37
C GLU A 411 14.85 20.99 4.30
N PRO A 412 13.53 20.71 4.42
CA PRO A 412 12.79 19.85 3.49
C PRO A 412 12.97 20.21 2.00
N ARG A 413 12.92 21.51 1.68
CA ARG A 413 13.06 22.01 0.30
C ARG A 413 14.41 21.64 -0.33
N TYR A 414 15.49 21.69 0.46
CA TYR A 414 16.83 21.38 -0.03
C TYR A 414 17.09 19.87 -0.05
N ARG A 415 16.39 19.09 0.77
CA ARG A 415 16.42 17.62 0.67
C ARG A 415 15.83 17.13 -0.65
N LEU A 416 14.69 17.71 -1.07
CA LEU A 416 14.12 17.47 -2.39
C LEU A 416 15.11 17.88 -3.50
N MET A 417 15.73 19.05 -3.36
CA MET A 417 16.74 19.53 -4.31
C MET A 417 17.90 18.54 -4.45
N MET A 418 18.47 18.04 -3.36
CA MET A 418 19.56 17.04 -3.39
C MET A 418 19.14 15.74 -4.06
N ARG A 419 17.93 15.25 -3.75
CA ARG A 419 17.38 14.04 -4.39
C ARG A 419 17.26 14.21 -5.90
N ARG A 420 16.72 15.34 -6.36
CA ARG A 420 16.61 15.65 -7.81
C ARG A 420 17.96 15.75 -8.50
N CYS A 421 18.95 16.38 -7.89
CA CYS A 421 20.30 16.44 -8.45
C CYS A 421 20.90 15.03 -8.64
N GLN A 422 20.54 14.09 -7.75
CA GLN A 422 20.94 12.69 -7.85
C GLN A 422 20.15 11.94 -8.93
N GLU A 423 18.82 12.14 -8.99
CA GLU A 423 17.89 11.46 -9.92
C GLU A 423 18.09 11.87 -11.38
N THR A 424 18.29 13.16 -11.64
CA THR A 424 18.59 13.67 -12.99
C THR A 424 19.97 13.24 -13.47
N GLY A 425 20.82 12.76 -12.56
CA GLY A 425 22.20 12.36 -12.85
C GLY A 425 23.16 13.52 -13.02
N THR A 426 22.70 14.78 -12.95
CA THR A 426 23.60 15.93 -13.07
C THR A 426 24.60 15.98 -11.93
N LYS A 427 24.14 15.68 -10.70
CA LYS A 427 24.91 15.87 -9.45
C LYS A 427 25.43 17.29 -9.29
N MET A 428 24.78 18.28 -9.90
CA MET A 428 25.20 19.68 -9.86
C MET A 428 24.10 20.57 -9.31
N PHE A 429 24.50 21.60 -8.56
CA PHE A 429 23.62 22.70 -8.19
C PHE A 429 24.40 24.00 -8.01
N GLY A 430 23.74 25.13 -8.20
CA GLY A 430 24.35 26.44 -7.97
C GLY A 430 24.31 26.82 -6.50
N MET A 431 25.35 27.47 -5.99
CA MET A 431 25.31 28.10 -4.66
C MET A 431 25.63 29.57 -4.77
N CYS A 432 24.76 30.36 -4.16
CA CYS A 432 24.88 31.80 -4.08
C CYS A 432 24.80 32.22 -2.62
N MET A 433 25.49 33.31 -2.29
CA MET A 433 25.29 33.96 -1.00
C MET A 433 23.96 34.70 -0.97
N TYR A 434 23.41 34.85 0.23
CA TYR A 434 22.26 35.72 0.44
C TYR A 434 22.64 37.19 0.20
N GLU A 435 21.77 37.94 -0.49
CA GLU A 435 21.92 39.37 -0.71
C GLU A 435 20.62 40.09 -0.35
N ASN A 436 20.72 41.07 0.56
CA ASN A 436 19.59 41.89 0.98
C ASN A 436 18.91 42.53 -0.23
N GLY A 437 17.61 42.31 -0.38
CA GLY A 437 16.80 42.88 -1.47
C GLY A 437 16.73 42.04 -2.76
N LYS A 438 17.59 41.03 -2.97
CA LYS A 438 17.59 40.22 -4.21
C LYS A 438 17.36 38.71 -4.02
N SER A 439 17.04 38.25 -2.80
CA SER A 439 16.99 36.84 -2.36
C SER A 439 18.34 36.12 -2.37
N PHE A 440 19.15 36.25 -3.42
CA PHE A 440 20.53 35.78 -3.51
C PHE A 440 21.34 36.62 -4.50
N ALA A 441 22.66 36.60 -4.36
CA ALA A 441 23.60 37.41 -5.13
C ALA A 441 23.57 37.13 -6.65
N ASP A 442 24.03 38.11 -7.43
CA ASP A 442 24.11 38.03 -8.90
C ASP A 442 25.15 37.03 -9.41
N TYR A 443 26.07 36.57 -8.56
CA TYR A 443 27.11 35.61 -8.92
C TYR A 443 27.14 34.45 -7.93
N GLY A 444 27.47 33.28 -8.44
CA GLY A 444 27.57 32.05 -7.66
C GLY A 444 28.56 31.06 -8.25
N CYS A 445 28.74 29.95 -7.54
CA CYS A 445 29.57 28.84 -8.01
C CYS A 445 28.71 27.59 -8.17
N MET A 446 28.86 26.92 -9.31
CA MET A 446 28.29 25.62 -9.57
C MET A 446 29.08 24.56 -8.79
N LEU A 447 28.39 23.80 -7.94
CA LEU A 447 28.97 22.75 -7.12
C LEU A 447 28.64 21.39 -7.71
N GLU A 448 29.65 20.52 -7.74
CA GLU A 448 29.47 19.09 -8.01
C GLU A 448 29.36 18.32 -6.70
N ILE A 449 28.34 17.48 -6.59
CA ILE A 449 28.16 16.53 -5.52
C ILE A 449 29.09 15.34 -5.74
N GLN A 450 30.07 15.21 -4.85
CA GLN A 450 30.98 14.07 -4.82
C GLN A 450 30.32 12.88 -4.12
N LYS A 451 29.66 13.14 -2.99
CA LYS A 451 29.04 12.11 -2.16
C LYS A 451 27.84 12.67 -1.39
N ILE A 452 26.79 11.85 -1.25
CA ILE A 452 25.65 12.12 -0.38
C ILE A 452 25.50 10.96 0.60
N ALA A 453 25.35 11.28 1.89
CA ALA A 453 24.91 10.34 2.91
C ALA A 453 23.56 10.80 3.48
N PHE A 454 22.51 10.01 3.27
CA PHE A 454 21.20 10.24 3.86
C PHE A 454 21.16 9.71 5.29
N LEU A 455 20.67 10.53 6.21
CA LEU A 455 20.48 10.22 7.62
C LEU A 455 19.09 9.59 7.86
N PRO A 456 18.93 8.79 8.92
CA PRO A 456 17.67 8.14 9.31
C PRO A 456 16.43 9.04 9.43
N ASP A 457 16.63 10.34 9.64
CA ASP A 457 15.58 11.34 9.80
C ASP A 457 15.30 12.14 8.52
N GLY A 458 15.89 11.73 7.41
CA GLY A 458 15.78 12.36 6.09
C GLY A 458 16.82 13.43 5.82
N ARG A 459 17.59 13.90 6.81
CA ARG A 459 18.68 14.86 6.61
C ARG A 459 19.78 14.29 5.72
N SER A 460 20.63 15.14 5.16
CA SER A 460 21.70 14.70 4.25
C SER A 460 23.02 15.38 4.61
N LEU A 461 24.11 14.61 4.60
CA LEU A 461 25.47 15.13 4.56
C LEU A 461 25.94 15.07 3.11
N VAL A 462 26.33 16.21 2.55
CA VAL A 462 26.65 16.36 1.14
C VAL A 462 28.07 16.90 1.01
N ASP A 463 28.96 16.09 0.46
CA ASP A 463 30.31 16.51 0.12
C ASP A 463 30.29 17.08 -1.30
N THR A 464 30.71 18.34 -1.44
CA THR A 464 30.72 19.02 -2.74
C THR A 464 32.05 19.68 -3.05
N ILE A 465 32.29 19.96 -4.33
CA ILE A 465 33.42 20.74 -4.80
C ILE A 465 32.95 21.81 -5.78
N GLY A 466 33.40 23.05 -5.61
CA GLY A 466 33.10 24.12 -6.57
C GLY A 466 33.76 23.84 -7.91
N LYS A 467 33.05 24.09 -9.01
CA LYS A 467 33.53 23.85 -10.37
C LYS A 467 33.71 25.13 -11.15
N ARG A 468 32.60 25.80 -11.46
CA ARG A 468 32.58 26.96 -12.35
C ARG A 468 31.85 28.11 -11.71
N ARG A 469 32.27 29.33 -12.03
CA ARG A 469 31.54 30.55 -11.67
C ARG A 469 30.46 30.82 -12.70
N PHE A 470 29.38 31.43 -12.23
CA PHE A 470 28.30 31.85 -13.09
C PHE A 470 27.72 33.19 -12.64
N GLN A 471 27.10 33.87 -13.59
CA GLN A 471 26.25 35.04 -13.38
C GLN A 471 24.78 34.62 -13.50
N VAL A 472 23.95 35.16 -12.61
CA VAL A 472 22.50 34.99 -12.60
C VAL A 472 21.88 35.95 -13.60
N LEU A 473 21.25 35.40 -14.65
CA LEU A 473 20.49 36.17 -15.64
C LEU A 473 19.06 36.39 -15.17
N ARG A 474 18.43 35.34 -14.62
CA ARG A 474 17.05 35.38 -14.14
C ARG A 474 16.92 34.58 -12.85
N ARG A 475 16.16 35.10 -11.89
CA ARG A 475 15.83 34.42 -10.64
C ARG A 475 14.45 33.79 -10.73
N GLY A 476 14.30 32.60 -10.16
CA GLY A 476 13.07 31.84 -10.11
C GLY A 476 12.90 31.11 -8.79
N HIS A 477 11.82 30.34 -8.70
CA HIS A 477 11.50 29.51 -7.56
C HIS A 477 10.74 28.27 -8.03
N ARG A 478 11.06 27.11 -7.45
CA ARG A 478 10.41 25.83 -7.77
C ARG A 478 10.39 24.97 -6.51
N ASP A 479 9.21 24.43 -6.19
CA ASP A 479 9.02 23.45 -5.10
C ASP A 479 9.66 23.84 -3.76
N GLY A 480 9.65 25.15 -3.45
CA GLY A 480 10.13 25.68 -2.16
C GLY A 480 11.58 26.21 -2.18
N TYR A 481 12.40 25.87 -3.17
CA TYR A 481 13.78 26.34 -3.30
C TYR A 481 13.96 27.31 -4.48
N HIS A 482 15.05 28.08 -4.45
CA HIS A 482 15.36 29.07 -5.49
C HIS A 482 15.90 28.40 -6.76
N THR A 483 15.59 28.96 -7.92
CA THR A 483 16.18 28.56 -9.19
C THR A 483 16.78 29.75 -9.91
N ALA A 484 17.67 29.50 -10.88
CA ALA A 484 18.19 30.57 -11.73
C ALA A 484 18.41 30.11 -13.18
N ASP A 485 18.23 31.04 -14.11
CA ASP A 485 18.88 30.96 -15.41
C ASP A 485 20.24 31.66 -15.29
N ILE A 486 21.29 31.03 -15.81
CA ILE A 486 22.67 31.45 -15.60
C ILE A 486 23.47 31.48 -16.90
N GLU A 487 24.54 32.26 -16.84
CA GLU A 487 25.63 32.26 -17.81
C GLU A 487 26.94 31.93 -17.10
N TYR A 488 27.74 31.03 -17.66
CA TYR A 488 29.05 30.70 -17.08
C TYR A 488 30.04 31.83 -17.36
N LEU A 489 30.89 32.14 -16.38
CA LEU A 489 31.98 33.09 -16.55
C LEU A 489 33.24 32.37 -17.01
N ASP A 490 33.96 32.99 -17.96
CA ASP A 490 35.26 32.53 -18.44
C ASP A 490 36.31 33.64 -18.29
N ASP A 491 37.49 33.30 -17.76
CA ASP A 491 38.62 34.22 -17.63
C ASP A 491 39.32 34.47 -18.97
N GLU A 492 39.59 35.73 -19.28
CA GLU A 492 40.01 36.19 -20.62
C GLU A 492 41.31 35.55 -21.15
N LYS A 493 42.20 35.07 -20.28
CA LYS A 493 43.55 34.56 -20.63
C LYS A 493 44.08 33.48 -19.67
N ALA A 494 43.20 32.70 -19.04
CA ALA A 494 43.57 31.65 -18.09
C ALA A 494 42.71 30.39 -18.33
N SER A 495 42.75 29.42 -17.40
CA SER A 495 41.67 28.42 -17.29
C SER A 495 40.32 29.13 -17.09
N PRO A 496 39.17 28.49 -17.41
CA PRO A 496 37.84 29.12 -17.31
C PRO A 496 37.60 29.90 -16.01
N ASP A 497 38.09 29.37 -14.91
CA ASP A 497 37.96 29.97 -13.58
C ASP A 497 39.27 30.49 -13.00
N GLY A 498 40.32 30.67 -13.81
CA GLY A 498 41.63 31.06 -13.32
C GLY A 498 42.27 29.99 -12.42
N PRO A 499 43.41 30.31 -11.77
CA PRO A 499 44.15 29.33 -11.00
C PRO A 499 43.52 29.07 -9.61
N VAL A 500 43.35 27.80 -9.25
CA VAL A 500 42.69 27.37 -8.00
C VAL A 500 43.30 27.98 -6.73
N TRP A 501 44.62 28.19 -6.70
CA TRP A 501 45.30 28.79 -5.54
C TRP A 501 44.82 30.22 -5.24
N CYS A 502 44.37 30.96 -6.26
CA CYS A 502 43.84 32.32 -6.10
C CYS A 502 42.54 32.30 -5.29
N TRP A 503 41.68 31.32 -5.56
CA TRP A 503 40.45 31.10 -4.80
C TRP A 503 40.71 30.67 -3.37
N TRP A 504 41.71 29.81 -3.16
CA TRP A 504 42.16 29.43 -1.82
C TRP A 504 42.61 30.63 -1.01
N LEU A 505 43.34 31.55 -1.63
CA LEU A 505 43.76 32.79 -0.98
C LEU A 505 42.55 33.66 -0.62
N ILE A 506 41.58 33.84 -1.53
CA ILE A 506 40.37 34.63 -1.28
C ILE A 506 39.51 34.02 -0.16
N SER A 507 39.42 32.69 -0.09
CA SER A 507 38.59 32.01 0.91
C SER A 507 39.12 32.23 2.33
N ILE A 508 40.43 32.18 2.53
CA ILE A 508 41.08 32.34 3.85
C ILE A 508 41.24 33.80 4.29
N LEU A 509 41.25 34.75 3.36
CA LEU A 509 41.42 36.16 3.72
C LEU A 509 40.19 36.69 4.48
N PRO A 510 40.39 37.50 5.55
CA PRO A 510 39.32 38.06 6.37
C PRO A 510 38.67 39.28 5.70
N LEU A 511 38.15 39.08 4.49
CA LEU A 511 37.47 40.11 3.72
C LEU A 511 35.97 40.08 4.00
N ASP A 512 35.35 41.25 3.95
CA ASP A 512 33.90 41.38 3.90
C ASP A 512 33.35 40.70 2.64
N LEU A 513 32.13 40.20 2.75
CA LEU A 513 31.53 39.35 1.74
C LEU A 513 31.33 40.10 0.41
N THR A 514 31.06 41.40 0.47
CA THR A 514 30.94 42.27 -0.70
C THR A 514 32.26 42.34 -1.49
N ARG A 515 33.39 42.59 -0.82
CA ARG A 515 34.71 42.57 -1.48
C ARG A 515 35.04 41.19 -2.05
N LYS A 516 34.75 40.11 -1.33
CA LYS A 516 34.93 38.74 -1.86
C LYS A 516 34.12 38.54 -3.14
N LEU A 517 32.87 39.01 -3.18
CA LEU A 517 32.00 38.92 -4.35
C LEU A 517 32.53 39.74 -5.53
N THR A 518 33.04 40.96 -5.29
CA THR A 518 33.67 41.78 -6.34
C THR A 518 34.87 41.09 -6.99
N ILE A 519 35.76 40.49 -6.18
CA ILE A 519 36.92 39.74 -6.67
C ILE A 519 36.47 38.47 -7.42
N PHE A 520 35.38 37.85 -6.95
CA PHE A 520 34.81 36.65 -7.54
C PHE A 520 34.19 36.89 -8.92
N SER A 521 33.49 38.01 -9.11
CA SER A 521 32.85 38.38 -10.38
C SER A 521 33.81 38.84 -11.47
N GLU A 522 35.05 39.22 -11.10
CA GLU A 522 36.07 39.68 -12.05
C GLU A 522 36.43 38.57 -13.06
N THR A 523 36.65 38.89 -14.33
CA THR A 523 37.10 37.93 -15.36
C THR A 523 38.55 38.16 -15.77
N SER A 524 39.12 39.32 -15.41
CA SER A 524 40.53 39.61 -15.62
C SER A 524 41.38 39.11 -14.46
N LEU A 525 42.17 38.05 -14.68
CA LEU A 525 43.14 37.56 -13.69
C LEU A 525 44.09 38.68 -13.23
N LYS A 526 44.51 39.57 -14.14
CA LYS A 526 45.38 40.69 -13.80
C LYS A 526 44.70 41.65 -12.82
N ALA A 527 43.44 42.02 -13.05
CA ALA A 527 42.68 42.88 -12.15
C ALA A 527 42.51 42.20 -10.77
N ARG A 528 42.14 40.92 -10.78
CA ARG A 528 41.98 40.09 -9.57
C ARG A 528 43.24 40.05 -8.71
N LEU A 529 44.41 39.78 -9.32
CA LEU A 529 45.70 39.75 -8.62
C LEU A 529 46.14 41.12 -8.13
N THR A 530 45.81 42.19 -8.86
CA THR A 530 46.12 43.56 -8.44
C THR A 530 45.34 43.94 -7.18
N GLN A 531 44.05 43.59 -7.13
CA GLN A 531 43.21 43.79 -5.94
C GLN A 531 43.75 42.97 -4.75
N LEU A 532 44.08 41.70 -4.96
CA LEU A 532 44.66 40.85 -3.91
C LEU A 532 45.99 41.38 -3.38
N LYS A 533 46.87 41.88 -4.26
CA LYS A 533 48.13 42.52 -3.85
C LYS A 533 47.88 43.73 -2.96
N HIS A 534 46.95 44.60 -3.33
CA HIS A 534 46.61 45.77 -2.52
C HIS A 534 46.07 45.38 -1.14
N ILE A 535 45.16 44.40 -1.10
CA ILE A 535 44.59 43.86 0.15
C ILE A 535 45.68 43.30 1.06
N LEU A 536 46.58 42.49 0.51
CA LEU A 536 47.68 41.89 1.28
C LEU A 536 48.62 42.96 1.85
N ASN A 537 48.96 43.99 1.06
CA ASN A 537 49.78 45.09 1.54
C ASN A 537 49.12 45.81 2.73
N VAL A 538 47.83 46.13 2.66
CA VAL A 538 47.10 46.77 3.76
C VAL A 538 47.06 45.88 5.01
N ILE A 539 46.90 44.56 4.84
CA ILE A 539 46.92 43.61 5.97
C ILE A 539 48.32 43.54 6.61
N LEU A 540 49.38 43.64 5.82
CA LEU A 540 50.75 43.65 6.32
C LEU A 540 51.08 44.96 7.04
N GLU A 541 50.77 46.11 6.43
CA GLU A 541 50.98 47.44 7.02
C GLU A 541 50.19 47.65 8.33
N SER A 542 48.99 47.07 8.45
CA SER A 542 48.20 47.12 9.69
C SER A 542 48.71 46.19 10.81
N ARG A 543 49.54 45.19 10.49
CA ARG A 543 50.26 44.39 11.49
C ARG A 543 51.48 45.12 12.02
N ASP A 544 52.20 45.83 11.15
CA ASP A 544 53.39 46.60 11.53
C ASP A 544 53.06 47.81 12.43
N TYR A 545 51.81 48.29 12.42
CA TYR A 545 51.32 49.34 13.33
C TYR A 545 50.88 48.85 14.72
N ASN A 546 50.64 47.55 14.90
CA ASN A 546 50.21 46.92 16.15
C ASN A 546 51.32 46.07 16.80
N SER A 547 52.54 46.18 16.28
CA SER A 547 53.78 45.61 16.83
C SER A 547 54.57 46.72 17.51
#